data_AF-A0A1E3YJ97-F1
#
_entry.id   AF-A0A1E3YJ97-F1
#
_cell.length_a   1.000
_cell.length_b   1.000
_cell.length_c   1.000
_cell.angle_alpha   90.00
_cell.angle_beta   90.00
_cell.angle_gamma   90.00
#
_symmetry.space_group_name_H-M   'P 1'
#
loop_
_entity.id
_entity.type
_entity.pdbx_description
1 polymer ?
#
loop_
_entity_poly.entity_id
_entity_poly.type
_entity_poly.pdbx_seq_one_letter_code
_entity_poly.pdbx_strand_id
1 'polypeptide(L)'
;MHTTGITPHVTVVIGQQVRLYHAYITTAPARFDAPSTVALYESTVTDLAGFAMDPDVLDTLGSRTSARLVLIDAVELAWQRARYTESGHQLTTPDDVLVSLSTLQRWLWQRLKAPFTGDSDIARAS
;
A
#
# COMPACT_ATOMS: atom_id res chain seq x y z
N MET A 1 -19.46 -15.15 12.11
CA MET A 1 -18.17 -15.39 12.77
C MET A 1 -17.14 -14.61 11.96
N HIS A 2 -16.77 -13.41 12.39
CA HIS A 2 -15.83 -12.57 11.64
C HIS A 2 -14.44 -13.07 12.03
N THR A 3 -13.80 -13.81 11.13
CA THR A 3 -12.40 -14.21 11.31
C THR A 3 -11.59 -12.92 11.33
N THR A 4 -10.94 -12.61 12.45
CA THR A 4 -10.00 -11.49 12.52
C THR A 4 -8.83 -11.83 11.60
N GLY A 5 -8.86 -11.35 10.37
CA GLY A 5 -7.84 -11.68 9.37
C GLY A 5 -6.47 -11.17 9.79
N ILE A 6 -5.45 -11.96 9.51
CA ILE A 6 -4.07 -11.55 9.76
C ILE A 6 -3.71 -10.55 8.68
N THR A 7 -3.28 -9.34 9.06
CA THR A 7 -2.81 -8.36 8.07
C THR A 7 -1.71 -8.97 7.22
N PRO A 8 -1.90 -9.08 5.89
CA PRO A 8 -0.90 -9.65 5.02
C PRO A 8 0.42 -8.91 5.14
N HIS A 9 1.51 -9.65 5.11
CA HIS A 9 2.84 -9.07 5.28
C HIS A 9 3.88 -9.80 4.45
N VAL A 10 5.01 -9.14 4.22
CA VAL A 10 6.16 -9.71 3.55
C VAL A 10 7.43 -9.31 4.28
N THR A 11 8.31 -10.27 4.50
CA THR A 11 9.66 -10.02 4.98
C THR A 11 10.58 -9.87 3.78
N VAL A 12 11.34 -8.79 3.75
CA VAL A 12 12.32 -8.49 2.69
C VAL A 12 13.70 -8.41 3.30
N VAL A 13 14.69 -9.00 2.62
CA VAL A 13 16.10 -8.89 2.99
C VAL A 13 16.80 -8.02 1.95
N ILE A 14 17.37 -6.91 2.39
CA ILE A 14 18.15 -5.99 1.56
C ILE A 14 19.55 -5.90 2.16
N GLY A 15 20.54 -6.44 1.45
CA GLY A 15 21.88 -6.62 2.03
C GLY A 15 21.82 -7.55 3.25
N GLN A 16 22.16 -7.02 4.42
CA GLN A 16 22.09 -7.75 5.71
C GLN A 16 20.91 -7.30 6.59
N GLN A 17 20.03 -6.44 6.09
CA GLN A 17 18.89 -5.94 6.85
C GLN A 17 17.62 -6.71 6.53
N VAL A 18 16.95 -7.18 7.57
CA VAL A 18 15.63 -7.80 7.49
C VAL A 18 14.58 -6.75 7.83
N ARG A 19 13.63 -6.53 6.92
CA ARG A 19 12.49 -5.63 7.12
C ARG A 19 11.19 -6.38 6.99
N LEU A 20 10.24 -6.05 7.87
CA LEU A 20 8.88 -6.55 7.85
C LEU A 20 7.95 -5.45 7.33
N TYR A 21 7.21 -5.75 6.28
CA TYR A 21 6.24 -4.84 5.71
C TYR A 21 4.82 -5.39 5.82
N HIS A 22 3.89 -4.59 6.32
CA HIS A 22 2.47 -4.91 6.35
C HIS A 22 1.73 -4.26 5.17
N ALA A 23 0.85 -5.02 4.53
CA ALA A 23 0.06 -4.56 3.40
C ALA A 23 -1.19 -3.82 3.87
N TYR A 24 -1.48 -2.70 3.22
CA TYR A 24 -2.68 -1.90 3.44
C TYR A 24 -3.20 -1.33 2.13
N ILE A 25 -4.50 -1.04 2.10
CA ILE A 25 -5.13 -0.25 1.04
C ILE A 25 -5.42 1.13 1.62
N THR A 26 -5.00 2.17 0.90
CA THR A 26 -5.16 3.57 1.34
C THR A 26 -5.65 4.46 0.20
N THR A 27 -6.40 5.51 0.55
CA THR A 27 -6.70 6.62 -0.37
C THR A 27 -5.76 7.80 -0.22
N ALA A 28 -4.79 7.70 0.70
CA ALA A 28 -3.76 8.71 0.84
C ALA A 28 -2.84 8.71 -0.40
N PRO A 29 -2.47 9.89 -0.91
CA PRO A 29 -1.43 10.04 -1.93
C PRO A 29 -0.02 9.95 -1.32
N ALA A 30 0.98 9.72 -2.18
CA ALA A 30 2.36 9.39 -1.77
C ALA A 30 3.04 10.41 -0.85
N ARG A 31 2.65 11.68 -0.91
CA ARG A 31 3.18 12.75 -0.04
C ARG A 31 2.91 12.56 1.46
N PHE A 32 2.01 11.64 1.83
CA PHE A 32 1.74 11.28 3.21
C PHE A 32 2.46 10.01 3.66
N ASP A 33 3.23 9.39 2.76
CA ASP A 33 3.91 8.13 3.01
C ASP A 33 5.16 8.33 3.87
N ALA A 34 5.41 7.39 4.79
CA ALA A 34 6.67 7.31 5.49
C ALA A 34 7.78 6.93 4.49
N PRO A 35 9.04 7.31 4.76
CA PRO A 35 10.14 7.12 3.82
C PRO A 35 10.31 5.68 3.32
N SER A 36 9.99 4.67 4.13
CA SER A 36 10.17 3.27 3.74
C SER A 36 8.92 2.66 3.08
N THR A 37 7.83 3.41 2.91
CA THR A 37 6.57 2.91 2.34
C THR A 37 6.74 2.61 0.85
N VAL A 38 6.22 1.46 0.40
CA VAL A 38 6.28 1.05 -1.00
C VAL A 38 4.88 0.91 -1.58
N ALA A 39 4.55 1.70 -2.61
CA ALA A 39 3.34 1.49 -3.40
C ALA A 39 3.52 0.30 -4.37
N LEU A 40 2.72 -0.74 -4.21
CA LEU A 40 2.72 -1.94 -5.07
C LEU A 40 1.78 -1.80 -6.26
N TYR A 41 0.62 -1.18 -6.04
CA TYR A 41 -0.43 -1.06 -7.03
C TYR A 41 -1.23 0.22 -6.79
N GLU A 42 -1.43 1.01 -7.84
CA GLU A 42 -2.23 2.24 -7.79
C GLU A 42 -3.40 2.10 -8.76
N SER A 43 -4.62 2.34 -8.29
CA SER A 43 -5.84 2.25 -9.10
C SER A 43 -6.95 3.11 -8.50
N THR A 44 -8.20 2.77 -8.78
CA THR A 44 -9.36 3.39 -8.14
C THR A 44 -9.80 2.64 -6.89
N VAL A 45 -10.57 3.30 -6.03
CA VAL A 45 -11.28 2.69 -4.89
C VAL A 45 -12.09 1.48 -5.34
N THR A 46 -12.79 1.55 -6.48
CA THR A 46 -13.60 0.44 -6.98
C THR A 46 -12.77 -0.82 -7.24
N ASP A 47 -11.61 -0.66 -7.87
CA ASP A 47 -10.75 -1.79 -8.20
C ASP A 47 -10.10 -2.39 -6.95
N LEU A 48 -9.77 -1.53 -5.97
CA LEU A 48 -9.12 -1.95 -4.74
C LEU A 48 -10.08 -2.45 -3.65
N ALA A 49 -11.36 -2.06 -3.67
CA ALA A 49 -12.38 -2.56 -2.76
C ALA A 49 -12.53 -4.08 -2.85
N GLY A 50 -12.36 -4.66 -4.06
CA GLY A 50 -12.38 -6.11 -4.26
C GLY A 50 -11.24 -6.86 -3.58
N PHE A 51 -10.19 -6.17 -3.12
CA PHE A 51 -9.09 -6.75 -2.33
C PHE A 51 -9.17 -6.42 -0.84
N ALA A 52 -10.11 -5.59 -0.41
CA ALA A 52 -10.22 -5.16 0.97
C ALA A 52 -10.90 -6.23 1.84
N MET A 53 -10.42 -6.40 3.07
CA MET A 53 -11.09 -7.26 4.04
C MET A 53 -12.43 -6.67 4.51
N ASP A 54 -12.47 -5.33 4.58
CA ASP A 54 -13.67 -4.55 4.87
C ASP A 54 -13.84 -3.49 3.77
N PRO A 55 -14.62 -3.79 2.71
CA PRO A 55 -14.83 -2.87 1.59
C PRO A 55 -15.66 -1.65 1.97
N ASP A 56 -16.49 -1.73 3.01
CA ASP A 56 -17.38 -0.64 3.45
C ASP A 56 -16.58 0.60 3.90
N VAL A 57 -15.35 0.39 4.37
CA VAL A 57 -14.40 1.47 4.71
C VAL A 57 -14.10 2.35 3.49
N LEU A 58 -14.12 1.77 2.29
CA LEU A 58 -13.85 2.46 1.03
C LEU A 58 -15.13 2.91 0.31
N ASP A 59 -16.27 2.26 0.55
CA ASP A 59 -17.56 2.54 -0.10
C ASP A 59 -18.11 3.95 0.18
N THR A 60 -17.66 4.59 1.26
CA THR A 60 -18.01 5.99 1.56
C THR A 60 -17.39 7.00 0.59
N LEU A 61 -16.45 6.54 -0.27
CA LEU A 61 -15.72 7.37 -1.22
C LEU A 61 -16.24 7.17 -2.65
N GLY A 62 -16.07 8.19 -3.50
CA GLY A 62 -16.47 8.09 -4.90
C GLY A 62 -15.70 6.99 -5.63
N SER A 63 -16.36 6.25 -6.52
CA SER A 63 -15.81 5.09 -7.26
C SER A 63 -14.49 5.37 -7.99
N ARG A 64 -14.29 6.61 -8.46
CA ARG A 64 -13.09 7.06 -9.19
C ARG A 64 -12.00 7.67 -8.29
N THR A 65 -12.18 7.65 -6.98
CA THR A 65 -11.18 8.14 -6.04
C THR A 65 -9.92 7.29 -6.19
N SER A 66 -8.76 7.95 -6.28
CA SER A 66 -7.48 7.25 -6.36
C SER A 66 -7.22 6.51 -5.04
N ALA A 67 -6.81 5.24 -5.17
CA ALA A 67 -6.44 4.39 -4.06
C ALA A 67 -5.19 3.58 -4.42
N ARG A 68 -4.47 3.13 -3.40
CA ARG A 68 -3.20 2.43 -3.55
C ARG A 68 -3.11 1.28 -2.57
N LEU A 69 -2.58 0.15 -3.03
CA LEU A 69 -2.11 -0.93 -2.17
C LEU A 69 -0.63 -0.68 -1.86
N VAL A 70 -0.33 -0.50 -0.57
CA VAL A 70 0.97 -0.10 -0.05
C VAL A 70 1.51 -1.13 0.93
N LEU A 71 2.84 -1.24 0.97
CA LEU A 71 3.60 -1.93 1.99
C LEU A 71 4.16 -0.88 2.96
N ILE A 72 3.80 -0.99 4.23
CA ILE A 72 4.25 -0.07 5.29
C ILE A 72 5.22 -0.83 6.19
N ASP A 73 6.41 -0.26 6.41
CA ASP A 73 7.42 -0.86 7.30
C ASP A 73 6.86 -0.94 8.73
N ALA A 74 7.04 -2.09 9.38
CA ALA A 74 6.55 -2.34 10.73
C ALA A 74 7.05 -1.29 11.75
N VAL A 75 8.26 -0.74 11.55
CA VAL A 75 8.84 0.30 12.41
C VAL A 75 8.09 1.64 12.26
N GLU A 76 7.62 1.94 11.04
CA GLU A 76 6.94 3.20 10.70
C GLU A 76 5.41 3.10 10.83
N LEU A 77 4.88 1.89 11.01
CA LEU A 77 3.44 1.59 10.89
C LEU A 77 2.56 2.44 11.82
N ALA A 78 2.93 2.59 13.09
CA ALA A 78 2.14 3.37 14.03
C ALA A 78 2.04 4.85 13.62
N TRP A 79 3.17 5.42 13.19
CA TRP A 79 3.22 6.79 12.70
C TRP A 79 2.43 6.94 11.39
N GLN A 80 2.58 6.00 10.46
CA GLN A 80 1.89 6.01 9.18
C GLN A 80 0.37 6.01 9.33
N ARG A 81 -0.14 5.16 10.24
CA ARG A 81 -1.57 5.08 10.56
C ARG A 81 -2.10 6.40 11.13
N ALA A 82 -1.37 7.00 12.08
CA ALA A 82 -1.74 8.29 12.64
C ALA A 82 -1.76 9.37 11.55
N ARG A 83 -0.72 9.43 10.72
CA ARG A 83 -0.59 10.43 9.64
C ARG A 83 -1.72 10.38 8.63
N TYR A 84 -2.13 9.18 8.19
CA TYR A 84 -3.27 9.01 7.28
C TYR A 84 -4.58 9.39 7.95
N THR A 85 -4.80 8.95 9.20
CA THR A 85 -6.03 9.22 9.96
C THR A 85 -6.21 10.73 10.20
N GLU A 86 -5.16 11.42 10.66
CA GLU A 86 -5.15 12.86 10.89
C GLU A 86 -5.43 13.66 9.61
N SER A 87 -5.10 13.08 8.44
CA SER A 87 -5.33 13.70 7.13
C SER A 87 -6.69 13.32 6.53
N GLY A 88 -7.52 12.55 7.23
CA GLY A 88 -8.83 12.09 6.76
C GLY A 88 -8.76 11.04 5.65
N HIS A 89 -7.62 10.36 5.48
CA HIS A 89 -7.47 9.29 4.48
C HIS A 89 -7.88 7.94 5.07
N GLN A 90 -8.55 7.13 4.24
CA GLN A 90 -8.97 5.80 4.63
C GLN A 90 -7.78 4.84 4.58
N LEU A 91 -7.76 3.90 5.52
CA LEU A 91 -6.76 2.84 5.58
C LEU A 91 -7.45 1.55 6.03
N THR A 92 -7.42 0.53 5.17
CA THR A 92 -7.98 -0.79 5.48
C THR A 92 -6.98 -1.89 5.15
N THR A 93 -7.12 -3.03 5.80
CA THR A 93 -6.30 -4.21 5.51
C THR A 93 -6.87 -4.91 4.28
N PRO A 94 -6.01 -5.41 3.38
CA PRO A 94 -6.47 -6.30 2.34
C PRO A 94 -6.90 -7.65 2.93
N ASP A 95 -7.79 -8.33 2.22
CA ASP A 95 -8.15 -9.73 2.47
C ASP A 95 -6.92 -10.63 2.25
N ASP A 96 -6.63 -11.49 3.23
CA ASP A 96 -5.41 -12.30 3.26
C ASP A 96 -5.44 -13.51 2.31
N VAL A 97 -6.64 -13.94 1.91
CA VAL A 97 -6.83 -14.98 0.89
C VAL A 97 -6.54 -14.41 -0.50
N LEU A 98 -7.04 -13.22 -0.79
CA LEU A 98 -6.83 -12.54 -2.08
C LEU A 98 -5.41 -11.96 -2.20
N VAL A 99 -4.93 -11.33 -1.12
CA VAL A 99 -3.60 -10.71 -1.02
C VAL A 99 -2.70 -11.57 -0.15
N SER A 100 -2.46 -12.80 -0.62
CA SER A 100 -1.52 -13.72 0.02
C SER A 100 -0.06 -13.23 -0.03
N LEU A 101 0.82 -13.86 0.77
CA LEU A 101 2.27 -13.63 0.71
C LEU A 101 2.83 -13.78 -0.73
N SER A 102 2.40 -14.83 -1.45
CA SER A 102 2.82 -15.06 -2.83
C SER A 102 2.37 -13.94 -3.78
N THR A 103 1.18 -13.39 -3.55
CA THR A 103 0.66 -12.23 -4.30
C THR A 103 1.52 -11.00 -4.02
N LEU A 104 1.81 -10.70 -2.75
CA LEU A 104 2.65 -9.58 -2.34
C LEU A 104 4.07 -9.69 -2.92
N GLN A 105 4.70 -10.86 -2.85
CA GLN A 105 6.03 -11.09 -3.42
C GLN A 105 6.04 -10.88 -4.93
N ARG A 106 5.00 -11.33 -5.64
CA ARG A 106 4.87 -11.13 -7.09
C ARG A 106 4.75 -9.66 -7.45
N TRP A 107 3.87 -8.91 -6.77
CA TRP A 107 3.70 -7.48 -7.02
C TRP A 107 4.94 -6.68 -6.63
N LEU A 108 5.59 -7.02 -5.53
CA LEU A 108 6.86 -6.42 -5.15
C LEU A 108 7.93 -6.64 -6.23
N TRP A 109 8.03 -7.87 -6.76
CA TRP A 109 8.97 -8.17 -7.84
C TRP A 109 8.66 -7.40 -9.14
N GLN A 110 7.38 -7.24 -9.49
CA GLN A 110 6.96 -6.41 -10.62
C GLN A 110 7.34 -4.94 -10.40
N ARG A 111 7.14 -4.42 -9.19
CA ARG A 111 7.50 -3.04 -8.83
C ARG A 111 9.00 -2.78 -8.90
N LEU A 112 9.83 -3.77 -8.52
CA LEU A 112 11.29 -3.70 -8.63
C LEU A 112 11.79 -3.77 -10.08
N LYS A 113 11.03 -4.43 -10.97
CA LYS A 113 11.32 -4.46 -12.41
C LYS A 113 10.86 -3.20 -13.14
N ALA A 114 9.90 -2.46 -12.59
CA ALA A 114 9.44 -1.22 -13.18
C ALA A 114 10.61 -0.23 -13.25
N PRO A 115 10.75 0.52 -14.36
CA PRO A 115 11.79 1.53 -14.46
C PRO A 115 11.66 2.51 -13.30
N PHE A 116 12.79 2.88 -12.71
CA PHE A 116 12.81 3.92 -11.70
C PHE A 116 12.41 5.24 -12.35
N THR A 117 11.16 5.66 -12.19
CA THR A 117 10.69 6.98 -12.59
C THR A 117 11.14 7.99 -11.54
N GLY A 118 12.45 8.16 -11.38
CA GLY A 118 13.02 9.30 -10.68
C GLY A 118 13.04 10.49 -11.63
N ASP A 119 12.40 11.59 -11.24
CA ASP A 119 12.49 12.92 -11.85
C ASP A 119 12.66 12.96 -13.38
N SER A 120 11.56 12.75 -14.11
CA SER A 120 11.49 13.10 -15.53
C SER A 120 11.30 14.62 -15.78
N ASP A 121 11.35 15.45 -14.75
CA ASP A 121 11.18 16.91 -14.85
C ASP A 121 12.48 17.72 -15.02
N ILE A 122 13.67 17.08 -15.01
CA ILE A 122 14.94 17.79 -15.19
C ILE A 122 15.40 17.84 -16.66
N ALA A 123 14.76 17.10 -17.58
CA ALA A 123 15.21 16.97 -18.97
C ALA A 123 14.43 17.81 -20.00
N ARG A 124 13.56 18.74 -19.58
CA ARG A 124 12.81 19.64 -20.50
C ARG A 124 13.16 21.13 -20.39
N ALA A 125 14.32 21.45 -19.83
CA ALA A 125 14.87 22.80 -19.85
C ALA A 125 16.34 22.75 -20.31
N SER A 126 16.56 22.58 -21.61
CA SER A 126 17.81 22.89 -22.30
C SER A 126 17.51 23.25 -23.75
#